data_AF-A0A226DJT5-F1
#
_entry.id   AF-A0A226DJT5-F1
#
_cell.length_a   1.000
_cell.length_b   1.000
_cell.length_c   1.000
_cell.angle_alpha   90.00
_cell.angle_beta   90.00
_cell.angle_gamma   90.00
#
_symmetry.space_group_name_H-M   'P 1'
#
loop_
_entity.id
_entity.type
_entity.pdbx_description
1 polymer ?
#
loop_
_entity_poly.entity_id
_entity_poly.type
_entity_poly.pdbx_seq_one_letter_code
_entity_poly.pdbx_strand_id
1 'polypeptide(L)'
;MNAIRTQTCALLRVNSSVLVCSVRYARKPRWVPMAKSKMYKIKEMPYRPVLEGEEIQRLQNNYRIYSGSLVAFQEKISEEESARSLTATNEGSEEHEWGRILAETERDNAIVKEIREKQLVEEWRQIEADILKEKTLLEDKALQDMKITEEKLHHQLNKLKDIITEDKLDEAIAKALSVQTDYNFAIDKDDRVYLGRKNSDKPQDIANVTTDLSTSRIQYPPPV
;
A
#
# COMPACT_ATOMS: atom_id res chain seq x y z
N MET A 1 -21.37 19.04 9.67
CA MET A 1 -20.52 19.16 10.87
C MET A 1 -21.04 18.19 11.91
N ASN A 2 -20.31 17.09 12.09
CA ASN A 2 -20.68 15.99 12.98
C ASN A 2 -20.34 16.37 14.42
N ALA A 3 -21.34 16.41 15.31
CA ALA A 3 -21.11 16.47 16.74
C ALA A 3 -21.27 15.06 17.32
N ILE A 4 -20.16 14.33 17.37
CA ILE A 4 -20.01 13.13 18.20
C ILE A 4 -19.86 13.63 19.64
N ARG A 5 -20.90 13.45 20.46
CA ARG A 5 -20.81 13.62 21.91
C ARG A 5 -20.92 12.26 22.58
N THR A 6 -19.75 11.73 22.94
CA THR A 6 -19.42 11.00 24.16
C THR A 6 -20.49 10.07 24.72
N GLN A 7 -20.28 8.78 24.50
CA GLN A 7 -20.80 7.71 25.34
C GLN A 7 -20.21 7.86 26.74
N THR A 8 -21.05 8.07 27.75
CA THR A 8 -20.74 7.70 29.12
C THR A 8 -21.61 6.52 29.50
N CYS A 9 -20.92 5.43 29.80
CA CYS A 9 -21.45 4.14 30.18
C CYS A 9 -22.02 4.25 31.60
N ALA A 10 -23.35 4.16 31.74
CA ALA A 10 -24.02 3.96 33.01
C ALA A 10 -24.77 2.62 32.96
N LEU A 11 -23.98 1.53 33.01
CA LEU A 11 -24.48 0.20 33.33
C LEU A 11 -24.77 0.16 34.83
N LEU A 12 -25.87 -0.49 35.22
CA LEU A 12 -26.35 -0.72 36.59
C LEU A 12 -27.35 0.32 37.14
N ARG A 13 -28.46 0.50 36.43
CA ARG A 13 -29.75 0.78 37.07
C ARG A 13 -30.86 -0.04 36.40
N VAL A 14 -30.88 -1.34 36.69
CA VAL A 14 -32.00 -2.20 36.32
C VAL A 14 -33.17 -1.81 37.23
N ASN A 15 -34.08 -1.00 36.71
CA ASN A 15 -35.40 -0.59 37.25
C ASN A 15 -35.65 0.94 37.34
N SER A 16 -35.08 1.74 36.45
CA SER A 16 -35.73 3.01 36.07
C SER A 16 -35.98 3.01 34.56
N SER A 17 -37.19 2.61 34.16
CA SER A 17 -37.67 2.76 32.79
C SER A 17 -37.89 4.25 32.50
N VAL A 18 -36.81 4.96 32.18
CA VAL A 18 -36.86 6.27 31.55
C VAL A 18 -37.51 6.09 30.18
N LEU A 19 -38.79 6.47 30.11
CA LEU A 19 -39.53 7.03 28.96
C LEU A 19 -38.97 6.74 27.54
N VAL A 20 -38.80 5.47 27.20
CA VAL A 20 -38.82 5.05 25.80
C VAL A 20 -40.27 4.65 25.50
N CYS A 21 -41.00 5.55 24.84
CA CYS A 21 -42.28 5.23 24.18
C CYS A 21 -42.03 4.32 22.97
N SER A 22 -41.30 3.21 23.13
CA SER A 22 -41.32 2.12 22.16
C SER A 22 -42.60 1.33 22.41
N VAL A 23 -43.62 1.80 21.72
CA VAL A 23 -44.83 1.10 21.32
C VAL A 23 -45.16 -0.17 22.10
N ARG A 24 -46.07 -0.03 23.06
CA ARG A 24 -46.80 -1.15 23.64
C ARG A 24 -47.77 -1.73 22.60
N TYR A 25 -47.29 -2.30 21.49
CA TYR A 25 -48.12 -2.89 20.42
C TYR A 25 -49.07 -3.98 20.95
N ALA A 26 -48.77 -4.59 22.10
CA ALA A 26 -49.58 -5.66 22.69
C ALA A 26 -50.69 -5.18 23.66
N ARG A 27 -50.77 -3.89 24.02
CA ARG A 27 -51.77 -3.39 25.00
C ARG A 27 -52.65 -2.31 24.40
N LYS A 28 -53.93 -2.29 24.80
CA LYS A 28 -54.87 -1.23 24.38
C LYS A 28 -54.39 0.14 24.89
N PRO A 29 -54.27 1.17 24.03
CA PRO A 29 -53.89 2.52 24.45
C PRO A 29 -55.02 3.18 25.25
N ARG A 30 -54.69 4.21 26.04
CA ARG A 30 -55.61 4.84 27.00
C ARG A 30 -56.87 5.43 26.35
N TRP A 31 -56.78 5.89 25.10
CA TRP A 31 -57.91 6.47 24.34
C TRP A 31 -58.83 5.41 23.72
N VAL A 32 -58.44 4.15 23.67
CA VAL A 32 -59.30 3.07 23.15
C VAL A 32 -60.22 2.60 24.27
N PRO A 33 -61.55 2.58 24.04
CA PRO A 33 -62.47 2.16 25.07
C PRO A 33 -62.29 0.67 25.42
N MET A 34 -62.65 0.34 26.65
CA MET A 34 -62.72 -1.04 27.11
C MET A 34 -63.74 -1.83 26.27
N ALA A 35 -63.49 -3.12 26.06
CA ALA A 35 -64.44 -3.97 25.35
C ALA A 35 -65.75 -4.10 26.14
N LYS A 36 -66.89 -4.14 25.45
CA LYS A 36 -68.23 -4.26 26.07
C LYS A 36 -68.33 -5.44 27.03
N SER A 37 -67.70 -6.58 26.70
CA SER A 37 -67.66 -7.78 27.55
C SER A 37 -66.85 -7.64 28.85
N LYS A 38 -66.01 -6.60 28.99
CA LYS A 38 -65.21 -6.31 30.19
C LYS A 38 -65.77 -5.15 31.02
N MET A 39 -66.72 -4.38 30.47
CA MET A 39 -67.27 -3.17 31.10
C MET A 39 -67.88 -3.43 32.48
N TYR A 40 -68.51 -4.60 32.65
CA TYR A 40 -69.19 -4.99 33.89
C TYR A 40 -68.62 -6.29 34.48
N LYS A 41 -67.44 -6.75 34.03
CA LYS A 41 -66.86 -8.00 34.52
C LYS A 41 -66.17 -7.75 35.86
N ILE A 42 -66.83 -8.11 36.96
CA ILE A 42 -66.22 -8.17 38.29
C ILE A 42 -65.33 -9.41 38.34
N LYS A 43 -64.07 -9.24 38.78
CA LYS A 43 -63.17 -10.38 38.99
C LYS A 43 -63.55 -11.06 40.30
N GLU A 44 -63.92 -12.32 40.23
CA GLU A 44 -64.08 -13.16 41.42
C GLU A 44 -62.70 -13.41 42.05
N MET A 45 -62.62 -13.17 43.35
CA MET A 45 -61.41 -13.46 44.10
C MET A 45 -61.37 -14.97 44.37
N PRO A 46 -60.27 -15.66 44.04
CA PRO A 46 -60.15 -17.07 44.39
C PRO A 46 -60.19 -17.21 45.91
N TYR A 47 -60.89 -18.22 46.41
CA TYR A 47 -60.89 -18.56 47.82
C TYR A 47 -59.47 -18.91 48.27
N ARG A 48 -59.03 -18.30 49.37
CA ARG A 48 -57.76 -18.60 50.03
C ARG A 48 -58.04 -18.94 51.50
N PRO A 49 -57.52 -20.06 52.02
CA PRO A 49 -57.55 -20.35 53.46
C PRO A 49 -56.85 -19.24 54.26
N VAL A 50 -57.41 -18.86 55.41
CA VAL A 50 -56.88 -17.76 56.24
C VAL A 50 -55.46 -18.04 56.71
N LEU A 51 -55.21 -19.25 57.21
CA LEU A 51 -53.90 -19.69 57.71
C LEU A 51 -52.80 -19.59 56.63
N GLU A 52 -53.11 -19.98 55.41
CA GLU A 52 -52.18 -19.90 54.29
C GLU A 52 -51.91 -18.44 53.89
N GLY A 53 -52.92 -17.58 53.95
CA GLY A 53 -52.78 -16.15 53.71
C GLY A 53 -51.82 -15.47 54.68
N GLU A 54 -51.96 -15.76 55.97
CA GLU A 54 -51.11 -15.23 57.03
C GLU A 54 -49.66 -15.71 56.91
N GLU A 55 -49.46 -16.99 56.61
CA GLU A 55 -48.12 -17.55 56.46
C GLU A 55 -47.40 -17.00 55.22
N ILE A 56 -48.11 -16.89 54.08
CA ILE A 56 -47.55 -16.24 52.88
C ILE A 56 -47.17 -14.79 53.19
N GLN A 57 -47.99 -14.07 53.95
CA GLN A 57 -47.70 -12.69 54.33
C GLN A 57 -46.47 -12.60 55.23
N ARG A 58 -46.34 -13.48 56.22
CA ARG A 58 -45.15 -13.57 57.09
C ARG A 58 -43.88 -13.84 56.28
N LEU A 59 -43.92 -14.82 55.38
CA LEU A 59 -42.79 -15.16 54.52
C LEU A 59 -42.41 -14.01 53.59
N GLN A 60 -43.40 -13.34 52.99
CA GLN A 60 -43.16 -12.21 52.09
C GLN A 60 -42.56 -11.01 52.83
N ASN A 61 -42.99 -10.75 54.06
CA ASN A 61 -42.41 -9.71 54.90
C ASN A 61 -40.95 -10.03 55.23
N ASN A 62 -40.66 -11.25 55.66
CA ASN A 62 -39.30 -11.69 55.94
C ASN A 62 -38.39 -11.58 54.71
N TYR A 63 -38.85 -12.06 53.56
CA TYR A 63 -38.12 -11.94 52.29
C TYR A 63 -37.80 -10.48 51.95
N ARG A 64 -38.78 -9.58 52.06
CA ARG A 64 -38.57 -8.15 51.76
C ARG A 64 -37.53 -7.53 52.71
N ILE A 65 -37.61 -7.83 54.00
CA ILE A 65 -36.66 -7.36 55.00
C ILE A 65 -35.24 -7.83 54.65
N TYR A 66 -35.04 -9.12 54.38
CA TYR A 66 -33.73 -9.65 54.03
C TYR A 66 -33.18 -9.07 52.73
N SER A 67 -34.01 -9.00 51.69
CA SER A 67 -33.60 -8.39 50.41
C SER A 67 -33.22 -6.91 50.56
N GLY A 68 -33.97 -6.14 51.35
CA GLY A 68 -33.66 -4.74 51.65
C GLY A 68 -32.34 -4.58 52.40
N SER A 69 -32.06 -5.48 53.35
CA SER A 69 -30.78 -5.46 54.09
C SER A 69 -29.56 -5.74 53.20
N LEU A 70 -29.70 -6.63 52.21
CA LEU A 70 -28.63 -6.94 51.25
C LEU A 70 -28.34 -5.75 50.32
N VAL A 71 -29.39 -5.10 49.83
CA VAL A 71 -29.24 -3.89 49.00
C VAL A 71 -28.56 -2.77 49.78
N ALA A 72 -28.99 -2.50 51.00
CA ALA A 72 -28.39 -1.46 51.86
C ALA A 72 -26.92 -1.76 52.20
N PHE A 73 -26.55 -3.04 52.34
CA PHE A 73 -25.15 -3.43 52.54
C PHE A 73 -24.30 -3.16 51.30
N GLN A 74 -24.81 -3.48 50.11
CA GLN A 74 -24.11 -3.23 48.85
C GLN A 74 -23.91 -1.74 48.57
N GLU A 75 -24.90 -0.90 48.89
CA GLU A 75 -24.79 0.56 48.77
C GLU A 75 -23.63 1.10 49.61
N LYS A 76 -23.48 0.63 50.85
CA LYS A 76 -22.37 1.03 51.72
C LYS A 76 -21.00 0.67 51.16
N ILE A 77 -20.84 -0.54 50.60
CA ILE A 77 -19.58 -0.94 49.97
C ILE A 77 -19.24 0.01 48.81
N SER A 78 -20.22 0.31 47.96
CA SER A 78 -20.02 1.21 46.83
C SER A 78 -19.63 2.63 47.28
N GLU A 79 -20.23 3.13 48.36
CA GLU A 79 -19.88 4.44 48.94
C GLU A 79 -18.43 4.44 49.45
N GLU A 80 -18.02 3.40 50.17
CA GLU A 80 -16.63 3.25 50.68
C GLU A 80 -15.60 3.19 49.54
N GLU A 81 -15.90 2.45 48.47
CA GLU A 81 -15.03 2.38 47.28
C GLU A 81 -14.93 3.74 46.57
N SER A 82 -16.04 4.45 46.43
CA SER A 82 -16.03 5.79 45.83
C SER A 82 -15.22 6.79 46.65
N ALA A 83 -15.32 6.73 47.99
CA ALA A 83 -14.56 7.57 48.89
C ALA A 83 -13.05 7.27 48.83
N ARG A 84 -12.67 5.99 48.70
CA ARG A 84 -11.26 5.58 48.50
C ARG A 84 -10.70 6.07 47.17
N SER A 85 -11.49 6.01 46.09
CA SER A 85 -11.09 6.52 44.78
C SER A 85 -10.79 8.02 44.80
N LEU A 86 -11.59 8.80 45.53
CA LEU A 86 -11.39 10.25 45.69
C LEU A 86 -10.15 10.60 46.53
N THR A 87 -9.71 9.71 47.41
CA THR A 87 -8.45 9.90 48.16
C THR A 87 -7.21 9.43 47.40
N ALA A 88 -7.38 8.58 46.37
CA ALA A 88 -6.28 8.08 45.54
C ALA A 88 -5.86 9.08 44.45
N THR A 89 -6.73 10.04 44.10
CA THR A 89 -6.42 11.15 43.21
C THR A 89 -5.57 12.19 43.95
N ASN A 90 -4.30 11.85 44.19
CA ASN A 90 -3.24 12.84 44.42
C ASN A 90 -2.96 13.56 43.08
N GLU A 91 -3.90 14.38 42.62
CA GLU A 91 -3.88 15.05 41.31
C GLU A 91 -2.58 15.88 41.12
N GLY A 92 -2.01 16.40 42.22
CA GLY A 92 -0.73 17.10 42.19
C GLY A 92 0.49 16.22 41.86
N SER A 93 0.49 14.92 42.19
CA SER A 93 1.63 14.04 41.88
C SER A 93 1.67 13.64 40.41
N GLU A 94 0.50 13.36 39.84
CA GLU A 94 0.37 12.89 38.47
C GLU A 94 0.71 13.98 37.45
N GLU A 95 0.23 15.21 37.65
CA GLU A 95 0.54 16.32 36.75
C GLU A 95 2.04 16.66 36.73
N HIS A 96 2.71 16.58 37.88
CA HIS A 96 4.16 16.78 37.97
C HIS A 96 4.94 15.64 37.31
N GLU A 97 4.49 14.39 37.44
CA GLU A 97 5.05 13.25 36.72
C GLU A 97 4.88 13.39 35.22
N TRP A 98 3.69 13.79 34.77
CA TRP A 98 3.39 14.05 33.37
C TRP A 98 4.29 15.14 32.78
N GLY A 99 4.47 16.23 33.52
CA GLY A 99 5.38 17.32 33.13
C GLY A 99 6.83 16.84 32.96
N ARG A 100 7.31 15.96 33.85
CA ARG A 100 8.66 15.37 33.72
C ARG A 100 8.78 14.49 32.47
N ILE A 101 7.79 13.66 32.20
CA ILE A 101 7.77 12.75 31.04
C ILE A 101 7.78 13.55 29.73
N LEU A 102 6.98 14.62 29.64
CA LEU A 102 6.94 15.48 28.46
C LEU A 102 8.28 16.17 28.22
N ALA A 103 8.89 16.71 29.28
CA ALA A 103 10.20 17.36 29.17
C ALA A 103 11.30 16.38 28.74
N GLU A 104 11.23 15.11 29.13
CA GLU A 104 12.20 14.10 28.66
C GLU A 104 11.97 13.74 27.20
N THR A 105 10.71 13.56 26.81
CA THR A 105 10.34 13.28 25.42
C THR A 105 10.79 14.38 24.47
N GLU A 106 10.69 15.65 24.89
CA GLU A 106 11.13 16.78 24.08
C GLU A 106 12.66 16.80 23.88
N ARG A 107 13.43 16.44 24.91
CA ARG A 107 14.90 16.31 24.81
C ARG A 107 15.28 15.19 23.85
N ASP A 108 14.66 14.03 23.98
CA ASP A 108 14.94 12.89 23.11
C ASP A 108 14.60 13.19 21.65
N ASN A 109 13.46 13.85 21.42
CA ASN A 109 13.06 14.29 20.08
C ASN A 109 14.06 15.29 19.47
N ALA A 110 14.63 16.19 20.27
CA ALA A 110 15.67 17.10 19.80
C ALA A 110 16.94 16.34 19.36
N ILE A 111 17.39 15.36 20.16
CA ILE A 111 18.55 14.52 19.83
C ILE A 111 18.31 13.73 18.54
N VAL A 112 17.14 13.08 18.42
CA VAL A 112 16.77 12.31 17.22
C VAL A 112 16.69 13.20 16.00
N LYS A 113 16.19 14.43 16.13
CA LYS A 113 16.13 15.40 15.04
C LYS A 113 17.52 15.74 14.52
N GLU A 114 18.48 16.03 15.40
CA GLU A 114 19.86 16.31 15.00
C GLU A 114 20.53 15.13 14.28
N ILE A 115 20.29 13.90 14.75
CA ILE A 115 20.80 12.69 14.10
C ILE A 115 20.20 12.56 12.69
N ARG A 116 18.88 12.76 12.55
CA ARG A 116 18.19 12.68 11.27
C ARG A 116 18.68 13.73 10.28
N GLU A 117 18.91 14.96 10.73
CA GLU A 117 19.46 16.03 9.88
C GLU A 117 20.86 15.67 9.36
N LYS A 118 21.72 15.09 10.20
CA LYS A 118 23.05 14.61 9.76
C LYS A 118 22.95 13.48 8.74
N GLN A 119 22.05 12.52 8.95
CA GLN A 119 21.83 11.41 8.01
C GLN A 119 21.32 11.92 6.66
N LEU A 120 20.34 12.83 6.69
CA LEU A 120 19.75 13.42 5.48
C LEU A 120 20.82 14.13 4.63
N VAL A 121 21.71 14.91 5.26
CA VAL A 121 22.81 15.57 4.54
C VAL A 121 23.73 14.57 3.84
N GLU A 122 24.01 13.43 4.48
CA GLU A 122 24.86 12.40 3.88
C GLU A 122 24.14 11.67 2.73
N GLU A 123 22.85 11.38 2.88
CA GLU A 123 22.01 10.82 1.81
C GLU A 123 21.98 11.75 0.59
N TRP A 124 21.78 13.06 0.80
CA TRP A 124 21.81 14.05 -0.29
C TRP A 124 23.15 14.08 -1.02
N ARG A 125 24.27 13.98 -0.31
CA ARG A 125 25.61 13.91 -0.93
C ARG A 125 25.78 12.66 -1.77
N GLN A 126 25.28 11.51 -1.33
CA GLN A 126 25.34 10.27 -2.09
C GLN A 126 24.50 10.37 -3.37
N ILE A 127 23.27 10.89 -3.26
CA ILE A 127 22.39 11.12 -4.40
C ILE A 127 23.05 12.08 -5.40
N GLU A 128 23.65 13.18 -4.94
CA GLU A 128 24.35 14.13 -5.82
C GLU A 128 25.54 13.46 -6.54
N ALA A 129 26.32 12.64 -5.83
CA ALA A 129 27.42 11.90 -6.42
C ALA A 129 26.95 10.88 -7.47
N ASP A 130 25.84 10.20 -7.22
CA ASP A 130 25.29 9.21 -8.16
C ASP A 130 24.68 9.87 -9.40
N ILE A 131 23.97 10.99 -9.25
CA ILE A 131 23.49 11.80 -10.37
C ILE A 131 24.65 12.27 -11.24
N LEU A 132 25.77 12.71 -10.62
CA LEU A 132 26.94 13.16 -11.37
C LEU A 132 27.56 12.00 -12.17
N LYS A 133 27.71 10.81 -11.56
CA LYS A 133 28.22 9.62 -12.27
C LYS A 133 27.31 9.21 -13.43
N GLU A 134 25.99 9.21 -13.21
CA GLU A 134 25.04 8.86 -14.25
C GLU A 134 25.12 9.85 -15.41
N LYS A 135 25.20 11.15 -15.11
CA LYS A 135 25.37 12.20 -16.12
C LYS A 135 26.64 12.00 -16.93
N THR A 136 27.79 11.74 -16.29
CA THR A 136 29.05 11.50 -17.02
C THR A 136 28.96 10.26 -17.91
N LEU A 137 28.32 9.18 -17.43
CA LEU A 137 28.15 7.96 -18.23
C LEU A 137 27.24 8.19 -19.44
N LEU A 138 26.19 9.01 -19.29
CA LEU A 138 25.32 9.38 -20.41
C LEU A 138 26.05 10.25 -21.43
N GLU A 139 26.87 11.20 -20.99
CA GLU A 139 27.70 12.03 -21.87
C GLU A 139 28.71 11.18 -22.65
N ASP A 140 29.39 10.23 -21.99
CA ASP A 140 30.33 9.33 -22.63
C ASP A 140 29.66 8.43 -23.68
N LYS A 141 28.48 7.88 -23.37
CA LYS A 141 27.69 7.09 -24.32
C LYS A 141 27.25 7.92 -25.52
N ALA A 142 26.76 9.14 -25.27
CA ALA A 142 26.37 10.05 -26.35
C ALA A 142 27.54 10.37 -27.28
N LEU A 143 28.75 10.59 -26.73
CA LEU A 143 29.96 10.82 -27.52
C LEU A 143 30.35 9.58 -28.35
N GLN A 144 30.21 8.37 -27.80
CA GLN A 144 30.46 7.13 -28.54
C GLN A 144 29.46 6.95 -29.68
N ASP A 145 28.18 7.16 -29.43
CA ASP A 145 27.12 7.05 -30.43
C ASP A 145 27.30 8.08 -31.56
N MET A 146 27.71 9.30 -31.22
CA MET A 146 28.07 10.33 -32.21
C MET A 146 29.21 9.86 -33.10
N LYS A 147 30.31 9.35 -32.53
CA LYS A 147 31.45 8.83 -33.31
C LYS A 147 31.05 7.70 -34.25
N ILE A 148 30.29 6.72 -33.75
CA ILE A 148 29.80 5.60 -34.57
C ILE A 148 28.91 6.11 -35.72
N THR A 149 28.08 7.11 -35.44
CA THR A 149 27.20 7.72 -36.45
C THR A 149 28.00 8.46 -37.52
N GLU A 150 29.02 9.22 -37.12
CA GLU A 150 29.94 9.91 -38.03
C GLU A 150 30.71 8.92 -38.92
N GLU A 151 31.24 7.84 -38.35
CA GLU A 151 31.91 6.78 -39.09
C GLU A 151 30.99 6.14 -40.13
N LYS A 152 29.75 5.82 -39.74
CA LYS A 152 28.73 5.29 -40.66
C LYS A 152 28.40 6.28 -41.77
N LEU A 153 28.27 7.56 -41.44
CA LEU A 153 27.99 8.62 -42.41
C LEU A 153 29.15 8.74 -43.42
N HIS A 154 30.39 8.83 -42.94
CA HIS A 154 31.58 8.86 -43.81
C HIS A 154 31.66 7.63 -44.72
N HIS A 155 31.38 6.46 -44.15
CA HIS A 155 31.32 5.21 -44.89
C HIS A 155 30.27 5.26 -46.02
N GLN A 156 29.06 5.73 -45.70
CA GLN A 156 27.98 5.90 -46.68
C GLN A 156 28.36 6.91 -47.76
N LEU A 157 28.89 8.09 -47.40
CA LEU A 157 29.34 9.09 -48.36
C LEU A 157 30.38 8.54 -49.34
N ASN A 158 31.29 7.68 -48.87
CA ASN A 158 32.26 7.02 -49.75
C ASN A 158 31.57 6.06 -50.73
N LYS A 159 30.59 5.27 -50.27
CA LYS A 159 29.77 4.42 -51.16
C LYS A 159 28.97 5.24 -52.18
N LEU A 160 28.48 6.43 -51.79
CA LEU A 160 27.73 7.30 -52.72
C LEU A 160 28.58 7.76 -53.91
N LYS A 161 29.91 7.87 -53.76
CA LYS A 161 30.81 8.26 -54.87
C LYS A 161 30.82 7.21 -56.00
N ASP A 162 30.58 5.95 -55.65
CA ASP A 162 30.56 4.83 -56.58
C ASP A 162 29.17 4.56 -57.19
N ILE A 163 28.17 5.38 -56.85
CA ILE A 163 26.82 5.27 -57.42
C ILE A 163 26.84 5.69 -58.90
N ILE A 164 26.10 4.93 -59.70
CA ILE A 164 25.93 5.19 -61.14
C ILE A 164 24.97 6.36 -61.30
N THR A 165 25.48 7.49 -61.82
CA THR A 165 24.69 8.65 -62.25
C THR A 165 24.28 8.51 -63.73
N GLU A 166 23.31 9.31 -64.19
CA GLU A 166 22.83 9.29 -65.59
C GLU A 166 23.98 9.41 -66.60
N ASP A 167 24.97 10.27 -66.31
CA ASP A 167 26.13 10.50 -67.18
C ASP A 167 27.08 9.28 -67.28
N LYS A 168 27.13 8.42 -66.25
CA LYS A 168 28.03 7.25 -66.19
C LYS A 168 27.32 5.93 -66.52
N LEU A 169 26.07 6.00 -66.97
CA LEU A 169 25.20 4.84 -67.12
C LEU A 169 25.72 3.88 -68.20
N ASP A 170 26.02 4.39 -69.40
CA ASP A 170 26.46 3.56 -70.54
C ASP A 170 27.81 2.87 -70.26
N GLU A 171 28.74 3.58 -69.62
CA GLU A 171 30.03 3.02 -69.20
C GLU A 171 29.86 1.90 -68.17
N ALA A 172 28.95 2.07 -67.21
CA ALA A 172 28.65 1.05 -66.21
C ALA A 172 28.01 -0.19 -66.83
N ILE A 173 27.10 -0.02 -67.81
CA ILE A 173 26.48 -1.13 -68.54
C ILE A 173 27.54 -1.93 -69.32
N ALA A 174 28.44 -1.25 -70.04
CA ALA A 174 29.53 -1.90 -70.77
C ALA A 174 30.48 -2.66 -69.82
N LYS A 175 30.78 -2.09 -68.65
CA LYS A 175 31.60 -2.75 -67.62
C LYS A 175 30.92 -3.98 -67.04
N ALA A 176 29.61 -3.93 -66.81
CA ALA A 176 28.84 -5.04 -66.27
C ALA A 176 28.72 -6.20 -67.29
N LEU A 177 28.60 -5.90 -68.59
CA LEU A 177 28.58 -6.92 -69.64
C LEU A 177 29.95 -7.55 -69.86
N SER A 178 31.04 -6.80 -69.68
CA SER A 178 32.41 -7.31 -69.88
C SER A 178 32.97 -8.06 -68.68
N VAL A 179 32.64 -7.64 -67.45
CA VAL A 179 33.13 -8.25 -66.21
C VAL A 179 32.00 -9.01 -65.51
N GLN A 180 32.05 -10.34 -65.57
CA GLN A 180 31.14 -11.20 -64.80
C GLN A 180 31.64 -11.38 -63.36
N THR A 181 30.88 -10.90 -62.38
CA THR A 181 31.14 -11.12 -60.94
C THR A 181 30.47 -12.42 -60.48
N ASP A 182 31.22 -13.30 -59.79
CA ASP A 182 30.70 -14.54 -59.21
C ASP A 182 30.58 -14.39 -57.69
N TYR A 183 29.38 -14.64 -57.15
CA TYR A 183 29.09 -14.61 -55.71
C TYR A 183 29.04 -16.01 -55.10
N ASN A 184 29.24 -17.07 -55.90
CA ASN A 184 29.21 -18.43 -55.40
C ASN A 184 30.44 -18.69 -54.52
N PHE A 185 30.20 -19.16 -53.30
CA PHE A 185 31.23 -19.66 -52.41
C PHE A 185 30.74 -20.90 -51.66
N ALA A 186 31.67 -21.78 -51.31
CA ALA A 186 31.42 -22.93 -50.44
C ALA A 186 32.16 -22.75 -49.12
N ILE A 187 31.55 -23.20 -48.02
CA ILE A 187 32.15 -23.24 -46.69
C ILE A 187 32.36 -24.69 -46.29
N ASP A 188 33.56 -25.01 -45.85
CA ASP A 188 33.90 -26.34 -45.32
C ASP A 188 33.64 -26.45 -43.82
N LYS A 189 33.69 -27.66 -43.27
CA LYS A 189 33.48 -27.93 -41.83
C LYS A 189 34.51 -27.25 -40.92
N ASP A 190 35.67 -26.90 -41.48
CA ASP A 190 36.74 -26.16 -40.81
C ASP A 190 36.59 -24.64 -40.99
N ASP A 191 35.39 -24.15 -41.36
CA ASP A 191 35.10 -22.74 -41.64
C ASP A 191 36.11 -22.11 -42.62
N ARG A 192 36.39 -22.81 -43.72
CA ARG A 192 37.22 -22.27 -44.82
C ARG A 192 36.33 -21.93 -46.00
N VAL A 193 36.55 -20.75 -46.60
CA VAL A 193 35.76 -20.26 -47.73
C VAL A 193 36.50 -20.55 -49.04
N TYR A 194 35.80 -21.21 -49.96
CA TYR A 194 36.24 -21.46 -51.33
C TYR A 194 35.40 -20.62 -52.28
N LEU A 195 36.05 -19.67 -52.97
CA LEU A 195 35.42 -18.79 -53.96
C LEU A 195 35.29 -19.50 -55.32
N GLY A 196 34.15 -19.32 -55.99
CA GLY A 196 33.89 -19.89 -57.32
C GLY A 196 34.73 -19.27 -58.44
N ARG A 197 34.62 -19.87 -59.65
CA ARG A 197 35.22 -19.54 -60.98
C ARG A 197 36.73 -19.28 -61.10
N LYS A 198 37.39 -18.83 -60.03
CA LYS A 198 38.83 -18.80 -59.88
C LYS A 198 39.17 -19.81 -58.78
N ASN A 199 39.30 -21.08 -59.15
CA ASN A 199 39.94 -22.06 -58.28
C ASN A 199 41.43 -21.71 -58.21
N SER A 200 41.81 -20.73 -57.39
CA SER A 200 43.15 -20.72 -56.84
C SER A 200 43.16 -21.83 -55.80
N ASP A 201 44.00 -22.85 -55.99
CA ASP A 201 44.09 -24.05 -55.14
C ASP A 201 44.49 -23.76 -53.66
N LYS A 202 44.48 -22.50 -53.23
CA LYS A 202 44.85 -22.05 -51.89
C LYS A 202 43.57 -21.63 -51.14
N PRO A 203 43.20 -22.32 -50.05
CA PRO A 203 42.11 -21.87 -49.20
C PRO A 203 42.46 -20.49 -48.65
N GLN A 204 41.51 -19.56 -48.71
CA GLN A 204 41.65 -18.26 -48.08
C GLN A 204 40.98 -18.33 -46.70
N ASP A 205 41.72 -17.94 -45.67
CA ASP A 205 41.15 -17.81 -44.33
C ASP A 205 40.04 -16.76 -44.35
N ILE A 206 38.91 -17.04 -43.69
CA ILE A 206 37.73 -16.16 -43.65
C ILE A 206 38.09 -14.73 -43.28
N ALA A 207 39.07 -14.54 -42.39
CA ALA A 207 39.55 -13.25 -41.92
C ALA A 207 40.12 -12.34 -43.02
N ASN A 208 40.66 -12.92 -44.11
CA ASN A 208 41.26 -12.16 -45.21
C ASN A 208 40.25 -11.83 -46.33
N VAL A 209 39.15 -12.59 -46.44
CA VAL A 209 38.08 -12.33 -47.42
C VAL A 209 37.11 -11.24 -46.93
N THR A 210 36.99 -11.06 -45.61
CA THR A 210 36.04 -10.12 -45.02
C THR A 210 36.46 -8.65 -45.13
N THR A 211 37.70 -8.33 -45.50
CA THR A 211 38.14 -6.93 -45.61
C THR A 211 37.39 -6.15 -46.69
N ASP A 212 36.85 -6.84 -47.70
CA ASP A 212 36.19 -6.21 -48.86
C ASP A 212 34.65 -6.29 -48.79
N LEU A 213 34.09 -7.12 -47.90
CA LEU A 213 32.64 -7.31 -47.69
C LEU A 213 32.15 -6.98 -46.27
N SER A 214 33.03 -6.61 -45.33
CA SER A 214 32.67 -6.30 -43.93
C SER A 214 31.80 -5.03 -43.76
N THR A 215 31.53 -4.33 -44.85
CA THR A 215 30.91 -3.00 -44.84
C THR A 215 29.37 -3.01 -44.85
N SER A 216 28.73 -4.16 -44.70
CA SER A 216 27.26 -4.28 -44.65
C SER A 216 26.76 -5.29 -43.62
N ARG A 217 27.53 -5.54 -42.55
CA ARG A 217 26.95 -6.22 -41.39
C ARG A 217 26.13 -5.21 -40.58
N ILE A 218 24.83 -5.16 -40.84
CA ILE A 218 23.85 -4.50 -39.97
C ILE A 218 23.98 -5.20 -38.61
N GLN A 219 24.69 -4.58 -37.67
CA GLN A 219 24.64 -4.99 -36.28
C GLN A 219 23.27 -4.58 -35.75
N TYR A 220 22.37 -5.54 -35.59
CA TYR A 220 21.17 -5.33 -34.79
C TYR A 220 21.63 -5.10 -33.34
N PRO A 221 21.16 -4.03 -32.68
CA PRO A 221 21.38 -3.89 -31.25
C PRO A 221 20.79 -5.10 -30.51
N PRO A 222 21.42 -5.57 -29.43
CA PRO A 222 20.86 -6.67 -28.64
C PRO A 222 19.46 -6.29 -28.15
N PRO A 223 18.50 -7.23 -28.14
CA PRO A 223 17.15 -6.96 -27.67
C PRO A 223 17.18 -6.54 -26.20
N VAL A 224 16.47 -5.45 -25.91
CA VAL A 224 16.15 -4.97 -24.55
C VAL A 224 15.08 -5.87 -23.93
#